data_AF-A0A9D1KYL6-F1
#
_entry.id   AF-A0A9D1KYL6-F1
#
_cell.length_a   1.000
_cell.length_b   1.000
_cell.length_c   1.000
_cell.angle_alpha   90.00
_cell.angle_beta   90.00
_cell.angle_gamma   90.00
#
_symmetry.space_group_name_H-M   'P 1'
#
loop_
_entity.id
_entity.type
_entity.pdbx_description
1 polymer ?
#
loop_
_entity_poly.entity_id
_entity_poly.type
_entity_poly.pdbx_seq_one_letter_code
_entity_poly.pdbx_strand_id
1 'polypeptide(L)'
;MQRSWHPPCCRYHINALYDCLNHTFLDWRIDTAQKKQETDALINIIYHSDYPQNTVFTADRGYENYNLIAHIIENNLKFVILVKDINTKTGIMTNIQTPDGTFDINATRILTRLQTKEVKTDKKKDAFNKVKNTLGMIYFHAINRVLIQQDINTTFLMYNVSEVMINNIEINQKQNRRYRYKANFTNAVTNIRLYLRNLLNEKNLVSSIKKFLIPERPERSYKRSMKSKSVKLFNHRTS
;
A
#
# COMPACT_ATOMS: atom_id res chain seq x y z
N MET A 1 -40.07 18.38 -19.88
CA MET A 1 -39.44 18.65 -18.58
C MET A 1 -40.19 17.86 -17.50
N GLN A 2 -39.68 16.69 -17.08
CA GLN A 2 -40.22 15.98 -15.92
C GLN A 2 -39.27 16.22 -14.75
N ARG A 3 -39.71 17.01 -13.76
CA ARG A 3 -39.04 17.07 -12.45
C ARG A 3 -39.55 15.90 -11.62
N SER A 4 -38.72 14.88 -11.43
CA SER A 4 -39.03 13.77 -10.52
C SER A 4 -39.06 14.30 -9.09
N TRP A 5 -40.23 14.21 -8.45
CA TRP A 5 -40.40 14.43 -7.02
C TRP A 5 -39.71 13.28 -6.26
N HIS A 6 -38.77 13.59 -5.39
CA HIS A 6 -38.26 12.65 -4.39
C HIS A 6 -38.68 13.18 -3.02
N PRO A 7 -39.44 12.41 -2.22
CA PRO A 7 -39.80 12.83 -0.88
C PRO A 7 -38.52 13.01 -0.05
N PRO A 8 -38.43 14.03 0.82
CA PRO A 8 -37.27 14.23 1.67
C PRO A 8 -37.15 13.03 2.61
N CYS A 9 -36.25 12.08 2.31
CA CYS A 9 -36.02 10.94 3.19
C CYS A 9 -35.10 11.37 4.33
N CYS A 10 -35.64 11.46 5.55
CA CYS A 10 -34.81 11.50 6.75
C CYS A 10 -34.32 10.08 7.03
N ARG A 11 -33.04 9.81 6.74
CA ARG A 11 -32.38 8.55 7.14
C ARG A 11 -31.51 8.85 8.35
N TYR A 12 -31.83 8.23 9.47
CA TYR A 12 -30.96 8.23 10.64
C TYR A 12 -30.18 6.93 10.65
N HIS A 13 -28.93 7.00 11.08
CA HIS A 13 -28.10 5.83 11.29
C HIS A 13 -27.81 5.74 12.77
N ILE A 14 -28.25 4.65 13.40
CA ILE A 14 -28.16 4.46 14.84
C ILE A 14 -27.11 3.40 15.11
N ASN A 15 -26.15 3.74 15.95
CA ASN A 15 -25.20 2.80 16.55
C ASN A 15 -25.67 2.56 17.98
N ALA A 16 -25.88 1.31 18.38
CA ALA A 16 -26.30 0.99 19.73
C ALA A 16 -25.47 -0.17 20.26
N LEU A 17 -25.03 -0.06 21.52
CA LEU A 17 -24.38 -1.14 22.24
C LEU A 17 -25.42 -1.91 23.02
N TYR A 18 -25.53 -3.20 22.71
CA TYR A 18 -26.46 -4.11 23.33
C TYR A 18 -25.71 -5.17 24.14
N ASP A 19 -26.10 -5.32 25.41
CA ASP A 19 -25.63 -6.40 26.26
C ASP A 19 -26.50 -7.63 26.03
N CYS A 20 -25.91 -8.64 25.37
CA CYS A 20 -26.59 -9.88 25.04
C CYS A 20 -26.95 -10.73 26.26
N LEU A 21 -26.26 -10.58 27.40
CA LEU A 21 -26.50 -11.39 28.60
C LEU A 21 -27.62 -10.80 29.45
N ASN A 22 -27.62 -9.48 29.60
CA ASN A 22 -28.63 -8.78 30.40
C ASN A 22 -29.83 -8.32 29.57
N HIS A 23 -29.77 -8.48 28.25
CA HIS A 23 -30.79 -8.06 27.29
C HIS A 23 -31.12 -6.55 27.32
N THR A 24 -30.12 -5.71 27.64
CA THR A 24 -30.28 -4.26 27.79
C THR A 24 -29.37 -3.49 26.83
N PHE A 25 -29.84 -2.34 26.37
CA PHE A 25 -28.96 -1.37 25.70
C PHE A 25 -28.15 -0.59 26.73
N LEU A 26 -26.83 -0.55 26.55
CA LEU A 26 -25.91 0.11 27.47
C LEU A 26 -25.60 1.54 27.03
N ASP A 27 -25.46 1.76 25.72
CA ASP A 27 -25.17 3.06 25.14
C ASP A 27 -25.66 3.13 23.69
N TRP A 28 -25.80 4.33 23.13
CA TRP A 28 -26.23 4.54 21.76
C TRP A 28 -25.82 5.90 21.24
N ARG A 29 -25.71 6.00 19.90
CA ARG A 29 -25.43 7.24 19.19
C ARG A 29 -26.18 7.29 17.88
N ILE A 30 -26.79 8.44 17.59
CA ILE A 30 -27.46 8.71 16.32
C ILE A 30 -26.57 9.60 15.46
N ASP A 31 -26.27 9.13 14.25
CA ASP A 31 -25.61 9.90 13.20
C ASP A 31 -26.61 10.30 12.10
N THR A 32 -26.35 11.45 11.47
CA THR A 32 -27.10 11.91 10.31
C THR A 32 -26.67 11.15 9.04
N ALA A 33 -27.59 10.94 8.08
CA ALA A 33 -27.32 10.21 6.83
C ALA A 33 -26.04 10.62 6.08
N GLN A 34 -25.66 11.91 6.19
CA GLN A 34 -24.53 12.50 5.46
C GLN A 34 -23.17 12.21 6.11
N LYS A 35 -23.14 11.84 7.40
CA LYS A 35 -21.92 11.57 8.17
C LYS A 35 -22.03 10.22 8.88
N LYS A 36 -21.99 9.13 8.11
CA LYS A 36 -21.89 7.77 8.68
C LYS A 36 -20.50 7.60 9.28
N GLN A 37 -20.40 7.63 10.60
CA GLN A 37 -19.14 7.41 11.32
C GLN A 37 -19.32 6.28 12.34
N GLU A 38 -19.72 5.10 11.85
CA GLU A 38 -19.88 3.85 12.62
C GLU A 38 -18.67 3.63 13.56
N THR A 39 -17.45 3.80 13.03
CA THR A 39 -16.22 3.64 13.80
C THR A 39 -16.08 4.64 14.93
N ASP A 40 -16.42 5.92 14.70
CA ASP A 40 -16.31 6.95 15.74
C ASP A 40 -17.41 6.80 16.78
N ALA A 41 -18.58 6.29 16.38
CA ALA A 41 -19.66 5.98 17.31
C ALA A 41 -19.22 4.90 18.29
N LEU A 42 -18.62 3.81 17.81
CA LEU A 42 -18.13 2.76 18.68
C LEU A 42 -16.94 3.22 19.55
N ILE A 43 -16.02 4.02 19.01
CA ILE A 43 -14.94 4.63 19.82
C ILE A 43 -15.54 5.45 20.96
N ASN A 44 -16.55 6.28 20.68
CA ASN A 44 -17.17 7.12 21.68
C ASN A 44 -17.87 6.29 22.77
N ILE A 45 -18.60 5.24 22.39
CA ILE A 45 -19.20 4.26 23.30
C ILE A 45 -18.15 3.59 24.20
N ILE A 46 -17.01 3.20 23.64
CA ILE A 46 -15.91 2.55 24.40
C ILE A 46 -15.42 3.46 25.54
N TYR A 47 -15.37 4.78 25.32
CA TYR A 47 -14.88 5.74 26.31
C TYR A 47 -15.97 6.33 27.21
N HIS A 48 -17.25 6.07 26.96
CA HIS A 48 -18.34 6.60 27.78
C HIS A 48 -18.55 5.84 29.08
N SER A 49 -18.09 4.61 29.19
CA SER A 49 -18.38 3.75 30.35
C SER A 49 -17.29 2.72 30.55
N ASP A 50 -17.15 2.27 31.79
CA ASP A 50 -16.30 1.14 32.12
C ASP A 50 -17.04 -0.17 31.89
N TYR A 51 -16.41 -1.08 31.15
CA TYR A 51 -16.96 -2.39 30.85
C TYR A 51 -16.28 -3.47 31.71
N PRO A 52 -17.00 -4.54 32.07
CA PRO A 52 -16.42 -5.65 32.82
C PRO A 52 -15.16 -6.22 32.14
N GLN A 53 -14.22 -6.74 32.94
CA GLN A 53 -13.08 -7.46 32.40
C GLN A 53 -13.55 -8.65 31.55
N ASN A 54 -12.82 -8.91 30.45
CA ASN A 54 -13.14 -9.94 29.45
C ASN A 54 -14.40 -9.68 28.60
N THR A 55 -14.92 -8.46 28.57
CA THR A 55 -15.95 -8.07 27.60
C THR A 55 -15.45 -8.25 26.16
N VAL A 56 -16.28 -8.88 25.32
CA VAL A 56 -16.01 -9.09 23.88
C VAL A 56 -16.99 -8.24 23.07
N PHE A 57 -16.47 -7.26 22.34
CA PHE A 57 -17.27 -6.45 21.43
C PHE A 57 -17.46 -7.17 20.10
N THR A 58 -18.71 -7.38 19.69
CA THR A 58 -19.05 -7.91 18.38
C THR A 58 -19.57 -6.80 17.48
N ALA A 59 -19.05 -6.68 16.25
CA ALA A 59 -19.50 -5.65 15.31
C ALA A 59 -19.50 -6.15 13.85
N ASP A 60 -20.27 -5.46 13.00
CA ASP A 60 -20.41 -5.83 11.59
C ASP A 60 -19.28 -5.28 10.68
N ARG A 61 -19.43 -5.49 9.37
CA ARG A 61 -18.46 -5.08 8.33
C ARG A 61 -18.22 -3.58 8.22
N GLY A 62 -19.08 -2.75 8.79
CA GLY A 62 -18.95 -1.29 8.84
C GLY A 62 -17.85 -0.81 9.77
N TYR A 63 -17.54 -1.61 10.80
CA TYR A 63 -16.59 -1.28 11.86
C TYR A 63 -15.16 -1.77 11.57
N GLU A 64 -14.89 -2.29 10.36
CA GLU A 64 -13.57 -2.75 9.94
C GLU A 64 -12.60 -1.56 9.76
N ASN A 65 -11.95 -1.14 10.85
CA ASN A 65 -11.05 0.03 10.86
C ASN A 65 -9.90 -0.14 11.87
N TYR A 66 -8.67 0.14 11.41
CA TYR A 66 -7.47 0.02 12.23
C TYR A 66 -7.44 0.98 13.43
N ASN A 67 -7.98 2.18 13.31
CA ASN A 67 -8.03 3.15 14.41
C ASN A 67 -8.95 2.66 15.53
N LEU A 68 -10.13 2.15 15.16
CA LEU A 68 -11.06 1.54 16.12
C LEU A 68 -10.43 0.34 16.83
N ILE A 69 -9.79 -0.57 16.08
CA ILE A 69 -9.08 -1.73 16.66
C ILE A 69 -8.02 -1.30 17.67
N ALA A 70 -7.26 -0.24 17.36
CA ALA A 70 -6.25 0.29 18.29
C ALA A 70 -6.87 0.78 19.61
N HIS A 71 -7.96 1.55 19.55
CA HIS A 71 -8.67 2.01 20.75
C HIS A 71 -9.23 0.86 21.59
N ILE A 72 -9.77 -0.20 20.96
CA ILE A 72 -10.25 -1.38 21.68
C ILE A 72 -9.10 -2.06 22.45
N ILE A 73 -7.94 -2.24 21.79
CA ILE A 73 -6.75 -2.86 22.40
C ILE A 73 -6.20 -1.99 23.54
N GLU A 74 -6.13 -0.67 23.37
CA GLU A 74 -5.63 0.26 24.39
C GLU A 74 -6.48 0.24 25.67
N ASN A 75 -7.78 -0.07 25.55
CA ASN A 75 -8.69 -0.23 26.68
C ASN A 75 -8.75 -1.67 27.23
N ASN A 76 -7.85 -2.57 26.81
CA ASN A 76 -7.81 -3.99 27.20
C ASN A 76 -9.13 -4.76 26.91
N LEU A 77 -9.85 -4.36 25.87
CA LEU A 77 -11.10 -5.00 25.46
C LEU A 77 -10.85 -6.05 24.37
N LYS A 78 -11.68 -7.09 24.33
CA LYS A 78 -11.65 -8.13 23.29
C LYS A 78 -12.67 -7.80 22.20
N PHE A 79 -12.48 -8.30 20.99
CA PHE A 79 -13.40 -8.02 19.88
C PHE A 79 -13.51 -9.14 18.84
N VAL A 80 -14.64 -9.16 18.15
CA VAL A 80 -14.93 -9.92 16.94
C VAL A 80 -15.61 -8.98 15.95
N ILE A 81 -14.90 -8.59 14.91
CA ILE A 81 -15.43 -7.67 13.88
C ILE A 81 -15.52 -8.45 12.58
N LEU A 82 -16.73 -8.48 11.99
CA LEU A 82 -16.89 -9.02 10.65
C LEU A 82 -16.11 -8.13 9.66
N VAL A 83 -15.37 -8.75 8.74
CA VAL A 83 -14.57 -8.02 7.76
C VAL A 83 -15.15 -8.20 6.36
N LYS A 84 -14.79 -7.31 5.44
CA LYS A 84 -15.12 -7.47 4.02
C LYS A 84 -14.44 -8.72 3.44
N ASP A 85 -15.03 -9.21 2.36
CA ASP A 85 -14.51 -10.36 1.60
C ASP A 85 -13.03 -10.16 1.24
N ILE A 86 -12.27 -11.26 1.22
CA ILE A 86 -10.84 -11.33 0.90
C ILE A 86 -10.53 -10.64 -0.44
N ASN A 87 -11.47 -10.70 -1.38
CA ASN A 87 -11.33 -10.10 -2.71
C ASN A 87 -11.51 -8.57 -2.73
N THR A 88 -11.87 -7.97 -1.60
CA THR A 88 -12.14 -6.54 -1.49
C THR A 88 -10.85 -5.73 -1.44
N LYS A 89 -10.65 -4.85 -2.43
CA LYS A 89 -9.44 -4.02 -2.56
C LYS A 89 -9.20 -3.01 -1.43
N THR A 90 -10.23 -2.71 -0.65
CA THR A 90 -10.18 -1.71 0.44
C THR A 90 -10.39 -2.32 1.83
N GLY A 91 -10.42 -3.66 1.94
CA GLY A 91 -10.55 -4.37 3.22
C GLY A 91 -9.22 -4.56 3.96
N ILE A 92 -9.31 -4.82 5.25
CA ILE A 92 -8.23 -5.18 6.17
C ILE A 92 -7.52 -6.47 5.73
N MET A 93 -8.26 -7.37 5.09
CA MET A 93 -7.76 -8.66 4.56
C MET A 93 -6.86 -8.52 3.34
N THR A 94 -6.75 -7.33 2.74
CA THR A 94 -5.84 -7.12 1.60
C THR A 94 -4.41 -7.55 1.94
N ASN A 95 -3.70 -8.19 1.01
CA ASN A 95 -2.30 -8.64 1.20
C ASN A 95 -2.07 -9.67 2.33
N ILE A 96 -3.12 -10.26 2.89
CA ILE A 96 -2.99 -11.44 3.76
C ILE A 96 -3.11 -12.66 2.86
N GLN A 97 -2.12 -13.54 2.90
CA GLN A 97 -2.18 -14.82 2.19
C GLN A 97 -3.13 -15.75 2.93
N THR A 98 -4.15 -16.24 2.24
CA THR A 98 -5.20 -17.11 2.78
C THR A 98 -5.21 -18.42 1.99
N PRO A 99 -5.39 -19.58 2.65
CA PRO A 99 -5.67 -20.85 1.97
C PRO A 99 -7.01 -20.81 1.22
N ASP A 100 -7.18 -21.69 0.23
CA ASP A 100 -8.48 -21.89 -0.41
C ASP A 100 -9.45 -22.58 0.56
N GLY A 101 -10.71 -22.11 0.61
CA GLY A 101 -11.76 -22.68 1.47
C GLY A 101 -11.90 -21.97 2.82
N THR A 102 -12.38 -22.70 3.84
CA THR A 102 -12.54 -22.21 5.22
C THR A 102 -11.25 -22.43 6.00
N PHE A 103 -10.80 -21.42 6.73
CA PHE A 103 -9.53 -21.46 7.45
C PHE A 103 -9.58 -20.61 8.71
N ASP A 104 -8.75 -21.00 9.68
CA ASP A 104 -8.42 -20.21 10.87
C ASP A 104 -6.93 -19.86 10.81
N ILE A 105 -6.62 -18.57 10.70
CA ILE A 105 -5.24 -18.09 10.60
C ILE A 105 -4.94 -16.98 11.59
N ASN A 106 -3.77 -17.06 12.21
CA ASN A 106 -3.22 -15.96 12.99
C ASN A 106 -2.50 -15.00 12.03
N ALA A 107 -3.07 -13.82 11.81
CA ALA A 107 -2.46 -12.78 10.99
C ALA A 107 -1.82 -11.71 11.87
N THR A 108 -0.53 -11.44 11.66
CA THR A 108 0.17 -10.31 12.30
C THR A 108 0.31 -9.16 11.32
N ARG A 109 -0.25 -8.00 11.67
CA ARG A 109 -0.22 -6.77 10.85
C ARG A 109 0.50 -5.67 11.62
N ILE A 110 1.67 -5.27 11.13
CA ILE A 110 2.40 -4.12 11.68
C ILE A 110 1.99 -2.88 10.89
N LEU A 111 1.23 -1.98 11.53
CA LEU A 111 0.89 -0.68 10.97
C LEU A 111 1.98 0.31 11.29
N THR A 112 2.49 0.98 10.28
CA THR A 112 3.51 2.00 10.48
C THR A 112 3.23 3.23 9.63
N ARG A 113 3.33 4.40 10.26
CA ARG A 113 3.37 5.69 9.55
C ARG A 113 4.72 5.89 8.85
N LEU A 114 5.71 5.05 9.15
CA LEU A 114 7.04 5.08 8.58
C LEU A 114 7.06 4.36 7.22
N GLN A 115 7.35 5.12 6.17
CA GLN A 115 7.70 4.61 4.85
C GLN A 115 9.21 4.30 4.75
N THR A 116 9.80 3.68 5.78
CA THR A 116 11.25 3.44 5.94
C THR A 116 11.78 2.29 5.09
N LYS A 117 13.12 2.19 5.02
CA LYS A 117 13.82 1.23 4.17
C LYS A 117 13.83 -0.19 4.75
N GLU A 118 13.83 -0.43 6.06
CA GLU A 118 13.77 -1.82 6.59
C GLU A 118 12.43 -2.51 6.24
N VAL A 119 11.33 -1.75 6.22
CA VAL A 119 10.00 -2.20 5.75
C VAL A 119 9.96 -2.31 4.21
N LYS A 120 11.04 -1.94 3.51
CA LYS A 120 11.24 -2.01 2.04
C LYS A 120 12.40 -2.92 1.62
N THR A 121 13.24 -3.40 2.53
CA THR A 121 14.39 -4.27 2.24
C THR A 121 13.99 -5.72 1.99
N ASP A 122 12.70 -6.03 2.09
CA ASP A 122 12.16 -7.19 1.40
C ASP A 122 12.57 -7.11 -0.08
N LYS A 123 13.32 -8.10 -0.59
CA LYS A 123 13.82 -8.12 -1.98
C LYS A 123 12.69 -7.88 -2.99
N LYS A 124 11.48 -8.33 -2.66
CA LYS A 124 10.25 -8.11 -3.45
C LYS A 124 9.94 -6.62 -3.65
N LYS A 125 10.24 -5.77 -2.66
CA LYS A 125 9.93 -4.34 -2.68
C LYS A 125 11.02 -3.50 -3.35
N ASP A 126 12.28 -3.96 -3.40
CA ASP A 126 13.32 -3.34 -4.25
C ASP A 126 13.01 -3.55 -5.74
N ALA A 127 12.67 -4.78 -6.14
CA ALA A 127 12.20 -5.08 -7.50
C ALA A 127 10.96 -4.22 -7.86
N PHE A 128 9.98 -4.15 -6.95
CA PHE A 128 8.80 -3.30 -7.15
C PHE A 128 9.15 -1.81 -7.29
N ASN A 129 10.09 -1.27 -6.51
CA ASN A 129 10.46 0.15 -6.60
C ASN A 129 11.22 0.46 -7.90
N LYS A 130 12.06 -0.46 -8.39
CA LYS A 130 12.71 -0.37 -9.69
C LYS A 130 11.66 -0.36 -10.81
N VAL A 131 10.72 -1.28 -10.77
CA VAL A 131 9.61 -1.34 -11.72
C VAL A 131 8.72 -0.08 -11.67
N LYS A 132 8.32 0.34 -10.47
CA LYS A 132 7.47 1.52 -10.28
C LYS A 132 8.14 2.81 -10.73
N ASN A 133 9.32 3.12 -10.20
CA ASN A 133 9.92 4.45 -10.34
C ASN A 133 10.89 4.54 -11.51
N THR A 134 11.62 3.47 -11.85
CA THR A 134 12.62 3.49 -12.93
C THR A 134 12.03 3.11 -14.27
N LEU A 135 11.14 2.10 -14.30
CA LEU A 135 10.53 1.63 -15.55
C LEU A 135 9.21 2.32 -15.90
N GLY A 136 8.64 3.12 -14.98
CA GLY A 136 7.55 4.04 -15.31
C GLY A 136 6.14 3.56 -15.01
N MET A 137 5.93 2.52 -14.20
CA MET A 137 4.59 2.04 -13.81
C MET A 137 3.79 2.99 -12.89
N ILE A 138 4.15 4.27 -12.85
CA ILE A 138 3.33 5.32 -12.21
C ILE A 138 2.32 5.88 -13.21
N TYR A 139 2.64 5.84 -14.51
CA TYR A 139 1.82 6.39 -15.58
C TYR A 139 1.74 5.37 -16.73
N PHE A 140 0.55 4.81 -16.96
CA PHE A 140 0.30 3.95 -18.12
C PHE A 140 0.02 4.81 -19.35
N HIS A 141 0.48 4.37 -20.51
CA HIS A 141 0.20 5.06 -21.77
C HIS A 141 -1.20 4.71 -22.29
N ALA A 142 -1.65 3.50 -21.96
CA ALA A 142 -2.95 3.00 -22.38
C ALA A 142 -4.10 3.36 -21.41
N ILE A 143 -5.29 3.54 -21.99
CA ILE A 143 -6.56 3.68 -21.27
C ILE A 143 -7.34 2.34 -21.30
N ASN A 144 -7.17 1.54 -22.36
CA ASN A 144 -7.82 0.25 -22.50
C ASN A 144 -7.17 -0.81 -21.59
N ARG A 145 -7.99 -1.59 -20.88
CA ARG A 145 -7.57 -2.64 -19.94
C ARG A 145 -6.61 -3.67 -20.52
N VAL A 146 -6.83 -4.09 -21.76
CA VAL A 146 -5.96 -5.08 -22.45
C VAL A 146 -4.58 -4.48 -22.69
N LEU A 147 -4.52 -3.22 -23.14
CA LEU A 147 -3.28 -2.50 -23.40
C LEU A 147 -2.55 -2.13 -22.09
N ILE A 148 -3.28 -1.84 -21.00
CA ILE A 148 -2.67 -1.66 -19.67
C ILE A 148 -2.00 -2.96 -19.22
N GLN A 149 -2.62 -4.12 -19.45
CA GLN A 149 -1.98 -5.40 -19.13
C GLN A 149 -0.72 -5.63 -19.96
N GLN A 150 -0.70 -5.20 -21.22
CA GLN A 150 0.50 -5.23 -22.06
C GLN A 150 1.59 -4.29 -21.53
N ASP A 151 1.27 -3.07 -21.09
CA ASP A 151 2.21 -2.14 -20.46
C ASP A 151 2.84 -2.76 -19.19
N ILE A 152 2.03 -3.47 -18.38
CA ILE A 152 2.51 -4.18 -17.19
C ILE A 152 3.46 -5.33 -17.58
N ASN A 153 3.04 -6.19 -18.51
CA ASN A 153 3.81 -7.37 -18.91
C ASN A 153 5.14 -6.98 -19.57
N THR A 154 5.14 -5.98 -20.46
CA THR A 154 6.35 -5.45 -21.09
C THR A 154 7.30 -4.84 -20.06
N THR A 155 6.77 -4.16 -19.04
CA THR A 155 7.59 -3.62 -17.97
C THR A 155 8.26 -4.73 -17.14
N PHE A 156 7.53 -5.78 -16.79
CA PHE A 156 8.11 -6.92 -16.06
C PHE A 156 9.16 -7.65 -16.89
N LEU A 157 8.90 -7.84 -18.19
CA LEU A 157 9.88 -8.41 -19.09
C LEU A 157 11.15 -7.55 -19.17
N MET A 158 10.99 -6.23 -19.30
CA MET A 158 12.12 -5.29 -19.34
C MET A 158 12.93 -5.33 -18.05
N TYR A 159 12.27 -5.45 -16.89
CA TYR A 159 12.93 -5.63 -15.60
C TYR A 159 13.79 -6.90 -15.58
N ASN A 160 13.21 -8.04 -15.94
CA ASN A 160 13.88 -9.34 -15.93
C ASN A 160 15.08 -9.35 -16.89
N VAL A 161 14.89 -8.89 -18.12
CA VAL A 161 15.97 -8.77 -19.11
C VAL A 161 17.09 -7.88 -18.60
N SER A 162 16.75 -6.75 -17.98
CA SER A 162 17.75 -5.82 -17.45
C SER A 162 18.56 -6.42 -16.31
N GLU A 163 17.92 -7.10 -15.35
CA GLU A 163 18.63 -7.77 -14.24
C GLU A 163 19.55 -8.87 -14.77
N VAL A 164 19.11 -9.71 -15.71
CA VAL A 164 19.94 -10.76 -16.31
C VAL A 164 21.14 -10.17 -17.03
N MET A 165 20.93 -9.14 -17.87
CA MET A 165 22.03 -8.49 -18.59
C MET A 165 23.03 -7.82 -17.65
N ILE A 166 22.55 -7.10 -16.63
CA ILE A 166 23.42 -6.45 -15.64
C ILE A 166 24.26 -7.48 -14.88
N ASN A 167 23.65 -8.60 -14.47
CA ASN A 167 24.34 -9.66 -13.73
C ASN A 167 25.40 -10.39 -14.57
N ASN A 168 25.21 -10.47 -15.88
CA ASN A 168 26.18 -11.07 -16.81
C ASN A 168 27.34 -10.13 -17.19
N ILE A 169 27.27 -8.83 -16.85
CA ILE A 169 28.36 -7.89 -17.11
C ILE A 169 29.31 -7.83 -15.92
N GLU A 170 30.55 -8.27 -16.12
CA GLU A 170 31.58 -8.23 -15.07
C GLU A 170 31.99 -6.79 -14.71
N ILE A 171 31.75 -6.41 -13.46
CA ILE A 171 32.12 -5.09 -12.91
C ILE A 171 33.39 -5.24 -12.07
N ASN A 172 34.51 -4.84 -12.65
CA ASN A 172 35.82 -4.86 -11.98
C ASN A 172 35.83 -3.87 -10.80
N GLN A 173 35.97 -4.40 -9.59
CA GLN A 173 36.12 -3.60 -8.38
C GLN A 173 37.56 -3.09 -8.30
N LYS A 174 37.74 -1.78 -8.04
CA LYS A 174 39.07 -1.21 -7.83
C LYS A 174 39.48 -1.38 -6.36
N GLN A 175 40.69 -1.89 -6.10
CA GLN A 175 41.19 -2.14 -4.75
C GLN A 175 41.27 -0.86 -3.89
N ASN A 176 41.58 0.29 -4.49
CA ASN A 176 41.72 1.58 -3.78
C ASN A 176 40.38 2.31 -3.50
N ARG A 177 39.22 1.62 -3.55
CA ARG A 177 37.91 2.26 -3.31
C ARG A 177 37.32 1.81 -1.98
N ARG A 178 36.83 2.77 -1.19
CA ARG A 178 36.18 2.54 0.12
C ARG A 178 34.93 1.64 0.06
N TYR A 179 34.22 1.61 -1.07
CA TYR A 179 32.96 0.88 -1.21
C TYR A 179 33.00 -0.06 -2.41
N ARG A 180 32.19 -1.12 -2.36
CA ARG A 180 31.82 -1.90 -3.54
C ARG A 180 30.90 -1.07 -4.43
N TYR A 181 31.07 -1.21 -5.73
CA TYR A 181 30.28 -0.48 -6.72
C TYR A 181 29.42 -1.45 -7.52
N LYS A 182 28.16 -1.08 -7.72
CA LYS A 182 27.24 -1.78 -8.62
C LYS A 182 26.83 -0.90 -9.78
N ALA A 183 26.30 -1.53 -10.84
CA ALA A 183 25.71 -0.81 -11.96
C ALA A 183 24.55 0.09 -11.48
N ASN A 184 24.48 1.30 -12.03
CA ASN A 184 23.32 2.16 -11.84
C ASN A 184 22.14 1.61 -12.65
N PHE A 185 21.18 0.97 -11.98
CA PHE A 185 20.03 0.33 -12.62
C PHE A 185 19.27 1.26 -13.57
N THR A 186 19.03 2.53 -13.20
CA THR A 186 18.30 3.49 -14.05
C THR A 186 19.03 3.81 -15.35
N ASN A 187 20.35 4.02 -15.29
CA ASN A 187 21.14 4.25 -16.50
C ASN A 187 21.28 2.97 -17.32
N ALA A 188 21.44 1.81 -16.67
CA ALA A 188 21.54 0.52 -17.33
C ALA A 188 20.27 0.20 -18.13
N VAL A 189 19.08 0.29 -17.52
CA VAL A 189 17.79 0.08 -18.20
C VAL A 189 17.66 0.97 -19.44
N THR A 190 18.06 2.24 -19.35
CA THR A 190 18.00 3.17 -20.48
C THR A 190 18.90 2.71 -21.63
N ASN A 191 20.14 2.30 -21.35
CA ASN A 191 21.06 1.81 -22.36
C ASN A 191 20.63 0.46 -22.94
N ILE A 192 20.12 -0.46 -22.11
CA ILE A 192 19.59 -1.76 -22.54
C ILE A 192 18.39 -1.55 -23.46
N ARG A 193 17.51 -0.60 -23.17
CA ARG A 193 16.39 -0.24 -24.06
C ARG A 193 16.88 0.24 -25.42
N LEU A 194 17.96 1.01 -25.48
CA LEU A 194 18.56 1.44 -26.76
C LEU A 194 19.19 0.28 -27.52
N TYR A 195 19.89 -0.62 -26.81
CA TYR A 195 20.46 -1.83 -27.39
C TYR A 195 19.39 -2.75 -27.99
N LEU A 196 18.31 -3.03 -27.25
CA LEU A 196 17.18 -3.84 -27.75
C LEU A 196 16.44 -3.21 -28.95
N ARG A 197 16.60 -1.89 -29.16
CA ARG A 197 16.07 -1.16 -30.33
C ARG A 197 17.08 -1.09 -31.48
N ASN A 198 18.23 -1.77 -31.38
CA ASN A 198 19.35 -1.69 -32.33
C ASN A 198 19.92 -0.27 -32.52
N LEU A 199 19.74 0.61 -31.54
CA LEU A 199 20.25 1.99 -31.54
C LEU A 199 21.60 2.12 -30.81
N LEU A 200 22.06 1.03 -30.19
CA LEU A 200 23.32 0.97 -29.46
C LEU A 200 23.96 -0.39 -29.71
N ASN A 201 25.27 -0.43 -29.97
CA ASN A 201 26.00 -1.68 -30.09
C ASN A 201 26.40 -2.24 -28.71
N GLU A 202 26.76 -3.52 -28.67
CA GLU A 202 27.10 -4.22 -27.43
C GLU A 202 28.31 -3.61 -26.72
N LYS A 203 29.36 -3.25 -27.46
CA LYS A 203 30.56 -2.61 -26.90
C LYS A 203 30.23 -1.31 -26.15
N ASN A 204 29.37 -0.47 -26.73
CA ASN A 204 28.94 0.78 -26.13
C ASN A 204 27.97 0.56 -24.96
N LEU A 205 27.10 -0.46 -25.02
CA LEU A 205 26.25 -0.85 -23.91
C LEU A 205 27.10 -1.21 -22.68
N VAL A 206 28.04 -2.14 -22.84
CA VAL A 206 28.89 -2.63 -21.75
C VAL A 206 29.74 -1.49 -21.20
N SER A 207 30.34 -0.66 -22.07
CA SER A 207 31.12 0.51 -21.66
C SER A 207 30.30 1.50 -20.84
N SER A 208 29.08 1.83 -21.28
CA SER A 208 28.18 2.75 -20.57
C SER A 208 27.75 2.20 -19.20
N ILE A 209 27.42 0.91 -19.11
CA ILE A 209 27.07 0.28 -17.83
C ILE A 209 28.25 0.29 -16.87
N LYS A 210 29.47 -0.04 -17.33
CA LYS A 210 30.69 0.00 -16.51
C LYS A 210 31.10 1.43 -16.12
N LYS A 211 30.71 2.44 -16.89
CA LYS A 211 30.95 3.87 -16.59
C LYS A 211 30.06 4.38 -15.46
N PHE A 212 28.76 4.07 -15.49
CA PHE A 212 27.79 4.59 -14.52
C PHE A 212 27.56 3.62 -13.36
N LEU A 213 28.49 3.65 -12.39
CA LEU A 213 28.40 2.84 -11.18
C LEU A 213 27.98 3.67 -9.96
N ILE A 214 27.23 3.05 -9.05
CA ILE A 214 26.84 3.62 -7.76
C ILE A 214 27.53 2.84 -6.63
N PRO A 215 28.12 3.51 -5.63
CA PRO A 215 28.66 2.85 -4.46
C PRO A 215 27.57 2.28 -3.57
N GLU A 216 27.77 1.06 -3.10
CA GLU A 216 26.97 0.43 -2.06
C GLU A 216 27.49 0.89 -0.70
N ARG A 217 26.73 1.76 -0.03
CA ARG A 217 27.12 2.39 1.23
C ARG A 217 26.22 1.86 2.36
N PRO A 218 26.61 0.78 3.06
CA PRO A 218 25.82 0.23 4.16
C PRO A 218 25.67 1.22 5.33
N GLU A 219 26.69 2.05 5.57
CA GLU A 219 26.73 3.01 6.70
C GLU A 219 25.95 4.31 6.46
N ARG A 220 25.32 4.47 5.28
CA ARG A 220 24.68 5.74 4.91
C ARG A 220 23.31 5.89 5.57
N SER A 221 23.27 6.52 6.74
CA SER A 221 22.05 7.08 7.32
C SER A 221 22.02 8.60 7.08
N TYR A 222 20.98 9.10 6.41
CA TYR A 222 20.73 10.54 6.28
C TYR A 222 19.43 10.86 7.00
N LYS A 223 19.50 11.73 8.02
CA LYS A 223 18.30 12.32 8.61
C LYS A 223 17.61 13.13 7.52
N ARG A 224 16.40 12.71 7.11
CA ARG A 224 15.71 13.37 6.01
C ARG A 224 15.19 14.72 6.50
N SER A 225 15.53 15.79 5.77
CA SER A 225 14.78 17.04 5.88
C SER A 225 13.35 16.78 5.42
N MET A 226 12.43 16.69 6.37
CA MET A 226 11.01 16.56 6.09
C MET A 226 10.48 17.93 5.70
N LYS A 227 10.33 18.17 4.40
CA LYS A 227 9.52 19.29 3.92
C LYS A 227 8.07 18.85 3.92
N SER A 228 7.20 19.66 4.52
CA SER A 228 5.76 19.54 4.33
C SER A 228 5.49 19.50 2.82
N LYS A 229 4.80 18.46 2.37
CA LYS A 229 4.26 18.42 1.01
C LYS A 229 2.81 18.86 1.11
N SER A 230 2.47 19.94 0.43
CA SER A 230 1.07 20.27 0.17
C SER A 230 0.44 19.20 -0.71
N VAL A 231 -0.87 19.03 -0.56
CA VAL A 231 -1.68 18.21 -1.47
C VAL A 231 -1.49 18.78 -2.88
N LYS A 232 -0.88 18.00 -3.76
CA LYS A 232 -0.93 18.33 -5.19
C LYS A 232 -2.35 18.03 -5.65
N LEU A 233 -3.13 19.07 -5.93
CA LEU A 233 -4.38 18.90 -6.67
C LEU A 233 -4.08 18.15 -7.96
N PHE A 234 -4.99 17.26 -8.34
CA PHE A 234 -5.01 16.75 -9.70
C PHE A 234 -5.12 17.97 -10.62
N ASN A 235 -4.07 18.25 -11.39
CA ASN A 235 -4.20 19.16 -12.52
C ASN A 235 -5.11 18.44 -13.51
N HIS A 236 -6.41 18.73 -13.43
CA HIS A 236 -7.28 18.57 -14.58
C HIS A 236 -6.77 19.54 -15.63
N ARG A 237 -5.84 19.09 -16.48
CA ARG A 237 -5.71 19.67 -17.81
C ARG A 237 -6.99 19.28 -18.55
N THR A 238 -7.97 20.17 -18.50
CA THR A 238 -8.99 20.29 -19.53
C THR A 238 -8.56 21.44 -20.42
N SER A 239 -8.20 21.08 -21.67
CA SER A 239 -7.86 21.91 -22.84
C SER A 239 -6.85 23.03 -22.65
#